data_AF-A0A1V6MHB0-F1
#
_entry.id   AF-A0A1V6MHB0-F1
#
_cell.length_a   1.000
_cell.length_b   1.000
_cell.length_c   1.000
_cell.angle_alpha   90.00
_cell.angle_beta   90.00
_cell.angle_gamma   90.00
#
_symmetry.space_group_name_H-M   'P 1'
#
loop_
_entity.id
_entity.type
_entity.pdbx_description
1 polymer ?
#
loop_
_entity_poly.entity_id
_entity_poly.type
_entity_poly.pdbx_seq_one_letter_code
_entity_poly.pdbx_strand_id
1 'polypeptide(L)'
;MEVLLEPGVSAEDKELCLAYWAFTEPGSWLHKVAEIGPSNHVLRTVKESSRAALLTYLCRDCGVPATVTTRSEMAALGLWRPDRFPHSEVTSSSLCTECREAATARQLEEKQRAEEERHNAEREQVENASTWLADHRSHPFPEEFPSVPDALSLLTMIDIMVRTERDSFGPINTTKYTLGISRSTDIETLRNLHRQRWLAPTLPATIGDFAFNDDNTVRGVYADQVPWRLPHAFGDDASHALQEASESIQHLLLKRPSRLRDTVMELEAITALAYLDGLLDRSYGEPPVPEHRRQEAYDTFHEALVNGFNLRQLIAVAWMAASSSVAWGQRTAGLKPGSVSAACVTSIGRRIEAAHDRPVPEYDLPNWVSLPASHATAQRLLKQHDAVAETLGQFRALRQRIITRDLENLENLEFAPYLAGQDTGSGETEVTFAVITPDGQLDFQSEFPGDMREKVCSAGGAVDRIILREPHTIHAYVGELITPAPEIGNPVANETLRLLDYHDGPFYGPVAFFSVSAGSNVPQSLDTQQQELLSLAHRVAATRVQSSASHT
;
A
#
# COMPACT_ATOMS: atom_id res chain seq x y z
N MET A 1 -7.95 -79.61 7.04
CA MET A 1 -6.64 -78.95 6.93
C MET A 1 -5.80 -79.77 5.98
N GLU A 2 -5.03 -79.11 5.13
CA GLU A 2 -4.10 -79.75 4.20
C GLU A 2 -2.69 -79.22 4.45
N VAL A 3 -1.68 -80.09 4.43
CA VAL A 3 -0.28 -79.70 4.63
C VAL A 3 0.36 -79.52 3.26
N LEU A 4 0.78 -78.30 2.97
CA LEU A 4 1.48 -77.91 1.75
C LEU A 4 2.98 -77.91 2.07
N LEU A 5 3.76 -78.64 1.27
CA LEU A 5 5.22 -78.72 1.41
C LEU A 5 5.87 -77.87 0.32
N GLU A 6 6.93 -77.15 0.68
CA GLU A 6 7.72 -76.38 -0.28
C GLU A 6 8.43 -77.33 -1.28
N PRO A 7 8.69 -76.89 -2.52
CA PRO A 7 9.37 -77.72 -3.51
C PRO A 7 10.83 -77.98 -3.12
N GLY A 8 11.26 -79.24 -3.17
CA GLY A 8 12.66 -79.65 -2.88
C GLY A 8 12.95 -80.03 -1.42
N VAL A 9 11.93 -80.12 -0.57
CA VAL A 9 12.06 -80.57 0.83
C VAL A 9 12.55 -82.03 0.89
N SER A 10 13.52 -82.30 1.78
CA SER A 10 14.09 -83.64 1.95
C SER A 10 13.06 -84.64 2.50
N ALA A 11 13.28 -85.95 2.31
CA ALA A 11 12.36 -86.96 2.83
C ALA A 11 12.24 -86.92 4.37
N GLU A 12 13.35 -86.63 5.05
CA GLU A 12 13.41 -86.49 6.51
C GLU A 12 12.63 -85.26 7.00
N ASP A 13 12.82 -84.10 6.35
CA ASP A 13 12.10 -82.87 6.68
C ASP A 13 10.59 -82.98 6.39
N LYS A 14 10.22 -83.75 5.35
CA LYS A 14 8.83 -84.04 5.01
C LYS A 14 8.14 -84.84 6.11
N GLU A 15 8.76 -85.90 6.60
CA GLU A 15 8.22 -86.70 7.70
C GLU A 15 8.06 -85.85 8.98
N LEU A 16 9.07 -85.03 9.28
CA LEU A 16 9.03 -84.09 10.40
C LEU A 16 7.86 -83.09 10.26
N CYS A 17 7.66 -82.49 9.09
CA CYS A 17 6.56 -81.54 8.85
C CYS A 17 5.17 -82.22 8.97
N LEU A 18 5.00 -83.43 8.44
CA LEU A 18 3.75 -84.17 8.57
C LEU A 18 3.46 -84.56 10.02
N ALA A 19 4.46 -85.01 10.77
CA ALA A 19 4.33 -85.27 12.21
C ALA A 19 3.98 -84.00 13.00
N TYR A 20 4.54 -82.85 12.60
CA TYR A 20 4.21 -81.56 13.18
C TYR A 20 2.77 -81.11 12.92
N TRP A 21 2.13 -81.49 11.82
CA TRP A 21 0.74 -81.08 11.54
C TRP A 21 -0.32 -82.14 11.89
N ALA A 22 0.08 -83.28 12.44
CA ALA A 22 -0.83 -84.40 12.74
C ALA A 22 -1.77 -84.16 13.94
N PHE A 23 -3.02 -84.60 13.80
CA PHE A 23 -4.08 -84.55 14.82
C PHE A 23 -4.49 -85.97 15.26
N THR A 24 -4.80 -86.15 16.55
CA THR A 24 -5.50 -87.35 17.06
C THR A 24 -7.01 -87.23 16.83
N GLU A 25 -7.54 -86.08 17.19
CA GLU A 25 -8.95 -85.68 17.03
C GLU A 25 -8.98 -84.20 16.63
N PRO A 26 -10.08 -83.70 16.04
CA PRO A 26 -10.20 -82.28 15.69
C PRO A 26 -9.85 -81.37 16.88
N GLY A 27 -8.78 -80.57 16.75
CA GLY A 27 -8.32 -79.64 17.79
C GLY A 27 -7.31 -80.21 18.80
N SER A 28 -6.94 -81.49 18.67
CA SER A 28 -5.95 -82.17 19.54
C SER A 28 -4.76 -82.69 18.73
N TRP A 29 -3.56 -82.19 19.03
CA TRP A 29 -2.33 -82.57 18.33
C TRP A 29 -1.89 -84.00 18.67
N LEU A 30 -1.48 -84.77 17.67
CA LEU A 30 -1.02 -86.16 17.84
C LEU A 30 0.33 -86.24 18.58
N HIS A 31 1.24 -85.32 18.27
CA HIS A 31 2.57 -85.25 18.88
C HIS A 31 2.80 -83.88 19.50
N LYS A 32 3.44 -83.84 20.68
CA LYS A 32 4.02 -82.60 21.21
C LYS A 32 5.27 -82.26 20.41
N VAL A 33 5.59 -80.97 20.26
CA VAL A 33 6.76 -80.53 19.48
C VAL A 33 8.06 -81.18 19.99
N ALA A 34 8.21 -81.33 21.31
CA ALA A 34 9.36 -81.98 21.93
C ALA A 34 9.45 -83.50 21.69
N GLU A 35 8.37 -84.16 21.29
CA GLU A 35 8.32 -85.60 20.96
C GLU A 35 8.76 -85.87 19.53
N ILE A 36 8.71 -84.85 18.66
CA ILE A 36 9.13 -84.93 17.25
C ILE A 36 10.65 -84.72 17.12
N GLY A 37 11.21 -83.82 17.93
CA GLY A 37 12.63 -83.51 17.94
C GLY A 37 12.96 -82.23 18.74
N PRO A 38 14.20 -81.72 18.66
CA PRO A 38 14.57 -80.47 19.32
C PRO A 38 13.70 -79.30 18.84
N SER A 39 12.97 -78.64 19.75
CA SER A 39 11.93 -77.66 19.41
C SER A 39 12.38 -76.57 18.44
N ASN A 40 13.61 -76.05 18.58
CA ASN A 40 14.15 -75.01 17.70
C ASN A 40 14.39 -75.53 16.28
N HIS A 41 14.84 -76.79 16.15
CA HIS A 41 15.05 -77.42 14.85
C HIS A 41 13.69 -77.68 14.17
N VAL A 42 12.74 -78.28 14.90
CA VAL A 42 11.40 -78.57 14.38
C VAL A 42 10.68 -77.30 13.94
N LEU A 43 10.64 -76.25 14.77
CA LEU A 43 9.96 -75.00 14.43
C LEU A 43 10.59 -74.28 13.23
N ARG A 44 11.92 -74.29 13.11
CA ARG A 44 12.61 -73.68 11.97
C ARG A 44 12.35 -74.46 10.69
N THR A 45 12.55 -75.78 10.70
CA THR A 45 12.32 -76.66 9.54
C THR A 45 10.89 -76.56 9.07
N VAL A 46 9.90 -76.62 9.97
CA VAL A 46 8.48 -76.50 9.62
C VAL A 46 8.17 -75.15 8.98
N LYS A 47 8.68 -74.05 9.53
CA LYS A 47 8.43 -72.69 9.01
C LYS A 47 9.05 -72.47 7.62
N GLU A 48 10.20 -73.11 7.36
CA GLU A 48 10.90 -73.02 6.08
C GLU A 48 10.39 -74.01 5.03
N SER A 49 9.85 -75.16 5.45
CA SER A 49 9.57 -76.30 4.56
C SER A 49 8.10 -76.65 4.39
N SER A 50 7.20 -76.09 5.21
CA SER A 50 5.77 -76.43 5.17
C SER A 50 4.85 -75.30 5.57
N ARG A 51 3.61 -75.38 5.09
CA ARG A 51 2.49 -74.52 5.50
C ARG A 51 1.23 -75.37 5.63
N ALA A 52 0.33 -75.01 6.53
CA ALA A 52 -0.96 -75.65 6.65
C ALA A 52 -2.06 -74.77 6.07
N ALA A 53 -2.82 -75.29 5.09
CA ALA A 53 -4.03 -74.69 4.55
C ALA A 53 -5.26 -75.08 5.39
N LEU A 54 -5.90 -74.08 5.98
CA LEU A 54 -7.05 -74.23 6.87
C LEU A 54 -8.35 -74.28 6.05
N LEU A 55 -8.68 -75.47 5.52
CA LEU A 55 -9.81 -75.68 4.60
C LEU A 55 -11.18 -75.16 5.10
N THR A 56 -11.37 -75.05 6.42
CA THR A 56 -12.62 -74.54 7.02
C THR A 56 -12.55 -73.08 7.46
N TYR A 57 -11.44 -72.38 7.23
CA TYR A 57 -11.26 -70.96 7.54
C TYR A 57 -10.87 -70.20 6.29
N LEU A 58 -11.87 -69.62 5.64
CA LEU A 58 -11.74 -69.04 4.30
C LEU A 58 -11.54 -67.53 4.37
N CYS A 59 -10.68 -67.01 3.50
CA CYS A 59 -10.49 -65.56 3.33
C CYS A 59 -11.80 -64.89 2.96
N ARG A 60 -12.18 -63.81 3.65
CA ARG A 60 -13.40 -63.04 3.37
C ARG A 60 -13.52 -62.55 1.93
N ASP A 61 -12.40 -62.17 1.31
CA ASP A 61 -12.44 -61.48 0.01
C ASP A 61 -12.31 -62.44 -1.18
N CYS A 62 -11.51 -63.51 -1.08
CA CYS A 62 -11.28 -64.46 -2.19
C CYS A 62 -11.80 -65.88 -1.96
N GLY A 63 -12.29 -66.20 -0.76
CA GLY A 63 -12.78 -67.55 -0.42
C GLY A 63 -11.70 -68.63 -0.33
N VAL A 64 -10.42 -68.29 -0.50
CA VAL A 64 -9.30 -69.25 -0.42
C VAL A 64 -9.01 -69.60 1.06
N PRO A 65 -8.70 -70.87 1.39
CA PRO A 65 -8.28 -71.27 2.72
C PRO A 65 -7.10 -70.46 3.26
N ALA A 66 -7.18 -69.99 4.50
CA ALA A 66 -6.07 -69.31 5.14
C ALA A 66 -4.89 -70.27 5.34
N THR A 67 -3.66 -69.80 5.08
CA THR A 67 -2.45 -70.57 5.31
C THR A 67 -1.74 -70.11 6.58
N VAL A 68 -1.30 -71.05 7.41
CA VAL A 68 -0.48 -70.78 8.61
C VAL A 68 0.82 -71.55 8.54
N THR A 69 1.89 -70.98 9.08
CA THR A 69 3.24 -71.57 9.08
C THR A 69 3.60 -72.25 10.39
N THR A 70 2.84 -71.99 11.46
CA THR A 70 3.07 -72.61 12.78
C THR A 70 1.77 -72.94 13.52
N ARG A 71 1.82 -73.91 14.45
CA ARG A 71 0.71 -74.20 15.36
C ARG A 71 0.31 -73.01 16.22
N SER A 72 1.25 -72.12 16.55
CA SER A 72 0.99 -70.91 17.35
C SER A 72 0.15 -69.89 16.57
N GLU A 73 0.44 -69.68 15.29
CA GLU A 73 -0.39 -68.84 14.40
C GLU A 73 -1.80 -69.41 14.28
N MET A 74 -1.92 -70.73 14.13
CA MET A 74 -3.21 -71.42 14.09
C MET A 74 -4.00 -71.28 15.40
N ALA A 75 -3.32 -71.41 16.55
CA ALA A 75 -3.93 -71.24 17.86
C ALA A 75 -4.37 -69.79 18.13
N ALA A 76 -3.66 -68.81 17.58
CA ALA A 76 -4.01 -67.39 17.68
C ALA A 76 -5.34 -67.05 16.98
N LEU A 77 -5.79 -67.88 16.03
CA LEU A 77 -7.11 -67.76 15.42
C LEU A 77 -8.26 -68.12 16.39
N GLY A 78 -7.95 -68.78 17.52
CA GLY A 78 -8.91 -69.07 18.60
C GLY A 78 -9.96 -70.16 18.28
N LEU A 79 -9.92 -70.74 17.08
CA LEU A 79 -10.90 -71.73 16.60
C LEU A 79 -10.39 -73.18 16.68
N TRP A 80 -9.08 -73.40 16.82
CA TRP A 80 -8.47 -74.74 16.81
C TRP A 80 -8.32 -75.34 18.21
N ARG A 81 -9.46 -75.48 18.90
CA ARG A 81 -9.59 -76.19 20.18
C ARG A 81 -10.72 -77.22 20.09
N PRO A 82 -10.69 -78.32 20.87
CA PRO A 82 -11.70 -79.38 20.77
C PRO A 82 -13.14 -78.89 20.91
N ASP A 83 -13.39 -77.85 21.70
CA ASP A 83 -14.70 -77.26 21.97
C ASP A 83 -15.19 -76.28 20.90
N ARG A 84 -14.30 -75.80 20.01
CA ARG A 84 -14.59 -74.73 19.03
C ARG A 84 -14.14 -75.06 17.61
N PHE A 85 -13.71 -76.29 17.38
CA PHE A 85 -13.18 -76.71 16.09
C PHE A 85 -14.22 -76.47 14.98
N PRO A 86 -13.88 -75.74 13.91
CA PRO A 86 -14.83 -75.43 12.85
C PRO A 86 -15.15 -76.69 12.04
N HIS A 87 -16.38 -77.19 12.17
CA HIS A 87 -16.91 -78.33 11.41
C HIS A 87 -17.53 -77.92 10.06
N SER A 88 -17.80 -76.63 9.87
CA SER A 88 -18.24 -76.02 8.62
C SER A 88 -17.34 -74.83 8.28
N GLU A 89 -17.44 -74.34 7.05
CA GLU A 89 -16.69 -73.15 6.61
C GLU A 89 -17.02 -71.93 7.48
N VAL A 90 -15.98 -71.25 7.93
CA VAL A 90 -16.03 -70.00 8.70
C VAL A 90 -15.25 -68.95 7.92
N THR A 91 -15.87 -67.79 7.71
CA THR A 91 -15.22 -66.65 7.08
C THR A 91 -14.26 -65.98 8.06
N SER A 92 -13.02 -65.75 7.62
CA SER A 92 -12.02 -65.07 8.43
C SER A 92 -12.36 -63.59 8.64
N SER A 93 -11.95 -63.04 9.79
CA SER A 93 -12.00 -61.59 10.03
C SER A 93 -10.83 -60.85 9.40
N SER A 94 -9.77 -61.56 9.02
CA SER A 94 -8.54 -61.03 8.44
C SER A 94 -8.33 -61.51 6.99
N LEU A 95 -7.70 -60.67 6.16
CA LEU A 95 -7.36 -61.02 4.77
C LEU A 95 -6.21 -62.03 4.74
N CYS A 96 -6.25 -62.96 3.78
CA CYS A 96 -5.11 -63.79 3.44
C CYS A 96 -3.93 -62.94 2.94
N THR A 97 -2.74 -63.51 2.92
CA THR A 97 -1.50 -62.79 2.56
C THR A 97 -1.60 -62.15 1.17
N GLU A 98 -2.08 -62.87 0.17
CA GLU A 98 -2.24 -62.37 -1.20
C GLU A 98 -3.26 -61.22 -1.29
N CYS A 99 -4.42 -61.34 -0.64
CA CYS A 99 -5.41 -60.27 -0.61
C CYS A 99 -4.91 -59.03 0.16
N ARG A 100 -4.10 -59.23 1.20
CA ARG A 100 -3.48 -58.14 1.95
C ARG A 100 -2.45 -57.41 1.11
N GLU A 101 -1.58 -58.14 0.41
CA GLU A 101 -0.60 -57.57 -0.52
C GLU A 101 -1.28 -56.80 -1.66
N ALA A 102 -2.33 -57.38 -2.25
CA ALA A 102 -3.12 -56.70 -3.28
C ALA A 102 -3.83 -55.43 -2.76
N ALA A 103 -4.36 -55.45 -1.54
CA ALA A 103 -4.97 -54.27 -0.92
C ALA A 103 -3.92 -53.17 -0.64
N THR A 104 -2.73 -53.54 -0.16
CA THR A 104 -1.63 -52.59 0.05
C THR A 104 -1.11 -52.00 -1.26
N ALA A 105 -1.04 -52.80 -2.34
CA ALA A 105 -0.64 -52.33 -3.66
C ALA A 105 -1.65 -51.30 -4.21
N ARG A 106 -2.95 -51.57 -4.12
CA ARG A 106 -4.00 -50.61 -4.52
C ARG A 106 -3.93 -49.31 -3.72
N GLN A 107 -3.73 -49.39 -2.41
CA GLN A 107 -3.56 -48.19 -1.57
C GLN A 107 -2.32 -47.38 -1.95
N LEU A 108 -1.23 -48.04 -2.35
CA LEU A 108 -0.03 -47.36 -2.80
C LEU A 108 -0.25 -46.68 -4.16
N GLU A 109 -0.89 -47.37 -5.11
CA GLU A 109 -1.25 -46.81 -6.42
C GLU A 109 -2.25 -45.66 -6.31
N GLU A 110 -3.23 -45.75 -5.41
CA GLU A 110 -4.16 -44.65 -5.12
C GLU A 110 -3.46 -43.45 -4.51
N LYS A 111 -2.50 -43.67 -3.59
CA LYS A 111 -1.66 -42.60 -3.04
C LYS A 111 -0.79 -41.96 -4.11
N GLN A 112 -0.16 -42.75 -4.97
CA GLN A 112 0.66 -42.25 -6.07
C GLN A 112 -0.17 -41.44 -7.07
N ARG A 113 -1.35 -41.92 -7.44
CA ARG A 113 -2.28 -41.17 -8.30
C ARG A 113 -2.73 -39.87 -7.64
N ALA A 114 -3.09 -39.90 -6.35
CA ALA A 114 -3.47 -38.70 -5.62
C ALA A 114 -2.31 -37.69 -5.51
N GLU A 115 -1.07 -38.16 -5.31
CA GLU A 115 0.13 -37.30 -5.30
C GLU A 115 0.41 -36.71 -6.69
N GLU A 116 0.30 -37.50 -7.76
CA GLU A 116 0.50 -37.05 -9.14
C GLU A 116 -0.60 -36.06 -9.57
N GLU A 117 -1.86 -36.30 -9.21
CA GLU A 117 -2.97 -35.37 -9.41
C GLU A 117 -2.74 -34.05 -8.69
N ARG A 118 -2.28 -34.09 -7.42
CA ARG A 118 -1.93 -32.87 -6.66
C ARG A 118 -0.77 -32.11 -7.31
N HIS A 119 0.28 -32.81 -7.72
CA HIS A 119 1.43 -32.18 -8.37
C HIS A 119 1.05 -31.57 -9.74
N ASN A 120 0.20 -32.25 -10.52
CA ASN A 120 -0.30 -31.71 -11.79
C ASN A 120 -1.20 -30.48 -11.57
N ALA A 121 -2.08 -30.50 -10.56
CA ALA A 121 -2.92 -29.36 -10.20
C ALA A 121 -2.08 -28.16 -9.72
N GLU A 122 -1.06 -28.39 -8.88
CA GLU A 122 -0.14 -27.34 -8.45
C GLU A 122 0.63 -26.72 -9.64
N ARG A 123 1.08 -27.54 -10.59
CA ARG A 123 1.75 -27.04 -11.80
C ARG A 123 0.83 -26.19 -12.66
N GLU A 124 -0.41 -26.63 -12.86
CA GLU A 124 -1.43 -25.87 -13.59
C GLU A 124 -1.74 -24.52 -12.90
N GLN A 125 -1.85 -24.52 -11.57
CA GLN A 125 -2.04 -23.30 -10.79
C GLN A 125 -0.86 -22.32 -10.94
N VAL A 126 0.38 -22.80 -10.97
CA VAL A 126 1.56 -21.95 -11.22
C VAL A 126 1.51 -21.31 -12.61
N GLU A 127 1.15 -22.09 -13.63
CA GLU A 127 1.06 -21.61 -15.02
C GLU A 127 -0.05 -20.56 -15.16
N ASN A 128 -1.22 -20.81 -14.59
CA ASN A 128 -2.35 -19.89 -14.60
C ASN A 128 -2.03 -18.60 -13.81
N ALA A 129 -1.39 -18.71 -12.64
CA ALA A 129 -0.94 -17.55 -11.86
C ALA A 129 0.08 -16.69 -12.61
N SER A 130 1.05 -17.34 -13.27
CA SER A 130 2.07 -16.64 -14.07
C SER A 130 1.47 -15.92 -15.27
N THR A 131 0.53 -16.58 -15.97
CA THR A 131 -0.20 -16.01 -17.10
C THR A 131 -1.03 -14.81 -16.66
N TRP A 132 -1.77 -14.94 -15.55
CA TRP A 132 -2.58 -13.86 -15.00
C TRP A 132 -1.75 -12.64 -14.59
N LEU A 133 -0.57 -12.84 -13.98
CA LEU A 133 0.36 -11.73 -13.71
C LEU A 133 0.90 -11.09 -15.00
N ALA A 134 1.21 -11.89 -16.02
CA ALA A 134 1.71 -11.39 -17.30
C ALA A 134 0.65 -10.54 -18.04
N ASP A 135 -0.63 -10.91 -17.96
CA ASP A 135 -1.74 -10.20 -18.59
C ASP A 135 -1.86 -8.74 -18.14
N HIS A 136 -1.42 -8.42 -16.91
CA HIS A 136 -1.40 -7.04 -16.39
C HIS A 136 -0.51 -6.10 -17.22
N ARG A 137 0.42 -6.62 -18.02
CA ARG A 137 1.22 -5.82 -18.95
C ARG A 137 0.39 -5.22 -20.08
N SER A 138 -0.73 -5.85 -20.43
CA SER A 138 -1.61 -5.40 -21.50
C SER A 138 -2.73 -4.47 -21.04
N HIS A 139 -2.84 -4.23 -19.72
CA HIS A 139 -3.87 -3.33 -19.20
C HIS A 139 -3.63 -1.88 -19.65
N PRO A 140 -4.69 -1.16 -20.04
CA PRO A 140 -4.56 0.23 -20.46
C PRO A 140 -4.30 1.15 -19.26
N PHE A 141 -3.95 2.39 -19.57
CA PHE A 141 -3.76 3.45 -18.59
C PHE A 141 -5.00 3.68 -17.71
N PRO A 142 -4.86 4.06 -16.42
CA PRO A 142 -5.98 4.40 -15.55
C PRO A 142 -6.91 5.46 -16.16
N GLU A 143 -8.21 5.19 -16.22
CA GLU A 143 -9.21 6.13 -16.76
C GLU A 143 -9.65 7.18 -15.72
N GLU A 144 -9.61 6.80 -14.44
CA GLU A 144 -10.09 7.64 -13.33
C GLU A 144 -8.97 7.91 -12.32
N PHE A 145 -8.93 9.14 -11.82
CA PHE A 145 -8.06 9.51 -10.72
C PHE A 145 -8.56 8.91 -9.39
N PRO A 146 -7.65 8.50 -8.50
CA PRO A 146 -8.02 7.92 -7.22
C PRO A 146 -8.66 8.97 -6.29
N SER A 147 -9.32 8.48 -5.22
CA SER A 147 -9.79 9.35 -4.14
C SER A 147 -8.62 10.05 -3.45
N VAL A 148 -8.85 11.14 -2.71
CA VAL A 148 -7.75 11.85 -2.02
C VAL A 148 -6.97 10.95 -1.04
N PRO A 149 -7.62 10.12 -0.19
CA PRO A 149 -6.92 9.15 0.66
C PRO A 149 -6.12 8.09 -0.12
N ASP A 150 -6.69 7.56 -1.22
CA ASP A 150 -6.02 6.55 -2.04
C ASP A 150 -4.84 7.15 -2.81
N ALA A 151 -5.01 8.35 -3.36
CA ALA A 151 -3.98 9.14 -4.03
C ALA A 151 -2.82 9.46 -3.09
N LEU A 152 -3.13 9.90 -1.86
CA LEU A 152 -2.11 10.16 -0.85
C LEU A 152 -1.34 8.88 -0.47
N SER A 153 -2.05 7.76 -0.33
CA SER A 153 -1.43 6.46 -0.05
C SER A 153 -0.53 6.01 -1.20
N LEU A 154 -0.99 6.15 -2.45
CA LEU A 154 -0.21 5.85 -3.65
C LEU A 154 1.05 6.70 -3.74
N LEU A 155 0.95 8.02 -3.55
CA LEU A 155 2.11 8.91 -3.53
C LEU A 155 3.10 8.52 -2.44
N THR A 156 2.59 8.13 -1.26
CA THR A 156 3.43 7.65 -0.15
C THR A 156 4.13 6.35 -0.51
N MET A 157 3.46 5.42 -1.19
CA MET A 157 4.08 4.19 -1.69
C MET A 157 5.17 4.52 -2.72
N ILE A 158 4.94 5.47 -3.62
CA ILE A 158 5.92 5.95 -4.60
C ILE A 158 7.13 6.57 -3.91
N ASP A 159 6.93 7.47 -2.95
CA ASP A 159 8.01 8.07 -2.16
C ASP A 159 8.86 6.99 -1.43
N ILE A 160 8.22 5.93 -0.93
CA ILE A 160 8.91 4.79 -0.30
C ILE A 160 9.69 3.97 -1.33
N MET A 161 9.11 3.67 -2.50
CA MET A 161 9.75 2.94 -3.59
C MET A 161 11.01 3.68 -4.07
N VAL A 162 10.90 4.99 -4.33
CA VAL A 162 12.02 5.85 -4.72
C VAL A 162 13.11 5.86 -3.64
N ARG A 163 12.76 6.09 -2.37
CA ARG A 163 13.74 6.14 -1.26
C ARG A 163 14.44 4.80 -1.02
N THR A 164 13.76 3.70 -1.29
CA THR A 164 14.33 2.35 -1.10
C THR A 164 14.98 1.78 -2.34
N GLU A 165 14.98 2.54 -3.46
CA GLU A 165 15.47 2.10 -4.77
C GLU A 165 14.82 0.78 -5.21
N ARG A 166 13.50 0.66 -5.01
CA ARG A 166 12.71 -0.51 -5.38
C ARG A 166 11.64 -0.15 -6.40
N ASP A 167 11.33 -1.11 -7.27
CA ASP A 167 10.27 -1.05 -8.27
C ASP A 167 8.89 -1.53 -7.73
N SER A 168 8.86 -1.97 -6.48
CA SER A 168 7.68 -2.54 -5.83
C SER A 168 7.59 -2.19 -4.34
N PHE A 169 6.37 -2.21 -3.82
CA PHE A 169 5.98 -1.94 -2.46
C PHE A 169 5.28 -3.15 -1.83
N GLY A 170 5.59 -3.46 -0.58
CA GLY A 170 4.96 -4.56 0.17
C GLY A 170 5.73 -5.89 0.07
N PRO A 171 5.12 -7.01 0.50
CA PRO A 171 3.73 -7.18 0.97
C PRO A 171 3.36 -6.43 2.26
N ILE A 172 2.13 -5.94 2.38
CA ILE A 172 1.73 -5.11 3.54
C ILE A 172 1.58 -5.90 4.85
N ASN A 173 1.39 -7.22 4.79
CA ASN A 173 1.36 -8.05 6.00
C ASN A 173 2.73 -8.08 6.72
N THR A 174 3.82 -7.82 5.99
CA THR A 174 5.19 -7.77 6.53
C THR A 174 5.59 -6.38 7.04
N THR A 175 4.84 -5.32 6.71
CA THR A 175 5.19 -3.96 7.13
C THR A 175 4.89 -3.75 8.61
N LYS A 176 5.78 -3.02 9.29
CA LYS A 176 5.64 -2.64 10.71
C LYS A 176 4.85 -1.34 10.91
N TYR A 177 4.41 -0.73 9.82
CA TYR A 177 3.71 0.56 9.79
C TYR A 177 2.45 0.45 8.92
N THR A 178 1.49 1.36 9.15
CA THR A 178 0.33 1.56 8.28
C THR A 178 0.60 2.68 7.29
N LEU A 179 -0.04 2.63 6.12
CA LEU A 179 -0.03 3.73 5.16
C LEU A 179 -0.96 4.83 5.65
N GLY A 180 -2.20 4.50 5.98
CA GLY A 180 -3.22 5.40 6.48
C GLY A 180 -3.72 5.02 7.88
N ILE A 181 -5.03 5.09 8.05
CA ILE A 181 -5.76 4.97 9.32
C ILE A 181 -5.49 3.63 10.03
N SER A 182 -5.51 2.53 9.28
CA SER A 182 -5.38 1.18 9.83
C SER A 182 -4.99 0.20 8.74
N ARG A 183 -4.47 -0.97 9.13
CA ARG A 183 -4.12 -2.04 8.17
C ARG A 183 -5.32 -2.50 7.33
N SER A 184 -6.53 -2.53 7.89
CA SER A 184 -7.74 -2.90 7.13
C SER A 184 -8.09 -1.84 6.08
N THR A 185 -7.92 -0.55 6.42
CA THR A 185 -8.09 0.56 5.49
C THR A 185 -7.04 0.51 4.39
N ASP A 186 -5.78 0.23 4.74
CA ASP A 186 -4.70 0.11 3.76
C ASP A 186 -4.98 -1.02 2.75
N ILE A 187 -5.49 -2.17 3.20
CA ILE A 187 -5.90 -3.28 2.32
C ILE A 187 -7.02 -2.84 1.37
N GLU A 188 -7.99 -2.08 1.84
CA GLU A 188 -9.07 -1.57 0.99
C GLU A 188 -8.57 -0.53 -0.02
N THR A 189 -7.65 0.34 0.39
CA THR A 189 -6.96 1.27 -0.53
C THR A 189 -6.19 0.52 -1.61
N LEU A 190 -5.44 -0.53 -1.27
CA LEU A 190 -4.75 -1.36 -2.27
C LEU A 190 -5.74 -2.01 -3.26
N ARG A 191 -6.89 -2.49 -2.78
CA ARG A 191 -7.95 -3.04 -3.65
C ARG A 191 -8.54 -1.98 -4.56
N ASN A 192 -8.80 -0.78 -4.05
CA ASN A 192 -9.35 0.32 -4.85
C ASN A 192 -8.36 0.78 -5.92
N LEU A 193 -7.10 0.98 -5.56
CA LEU A 193 -6.03 1.35 -6.49
C LEU A 193 -5.83 0.27 -7.56
N HIS A 194 -5.87 -1.02 -7.19
CA HIS A 194 -5.83 -2.12 -8.16
C HIS A 194 -7.04 -2.12 -9.09
N ARG A 195 -8.26 -1.93 -8.55
CA ARG A 195 -9.50 -1.86 -9.35
C ARG A 195 -9.47 -0.69 -10.33
N GLN A 196 -8.90 0.43 -9.93
CA GLN A 196 -8.69 1.63 -10.75
C GLN A 196 -7.44 1.55 -11.63
N ARG A 197 -6.74 0.40 -11.64
CA ARG A 197 -5.53 0.12 -12.43
C ARG A 197 -4.33 1.01 -12.08
N TRP A 198 -4.28 1.64 -10.91
CA TRP A 198 -3.12 2.39 -10.44
C TRP A 198 -2.03 1.50 -9.84
N LEU A 199 -2.37 0.27 -9.47
CA LEU A 199 -1.43 -0.73 -8.99
C LEU A 199 -1.65 -2.06 -9.71
N ALA A 200 -0.56 -2.80 -9.88
CA ALA A 200 -0.58 -4.18 -10.33
C ALA A 200 0.18 -5.06 -9.31
N PRO A 201 -0.29 -6.28 -9.03
CA PRO A 201 0.48 -7.24 -8.26
C PRO A 201 1.76 -7.64 -9.02
N THR A 202 2.80 -8.00 -8.28
CA THR A 202 4.10 -8.38 -8.86
C THR A 202 4.77 -9.52 -8.08
N LEU A 203 5.93 -9.94 -8.57
CA LEU A 203 6.79 -10.91 -7.90
C LEU A 203 7.66 -10.22 -6.83
N PRO A 204 8.11 -10.96 -5.79
CA PRO A 204 7.85 -12.37 -5.53
C PRO A 204 6.44 -12.63 -4.97
N ALA A 205 5.72 -13.59 -5.57
CA ALA A 205 4.45 -14.12 -5.09
C ALA A 205 4.45 -15.65 -5.20
N THR A 206 3.78 -16.33 -4.28
CA THR A 206 3.65 -17.79 -4.19
C THR A 206 2.23 -18.21 -4.50
N ILE A 207 1.99 -19.49 -4.82
CA ILE A 207 0.65 -20.02 -5.15
C ILE A 207 -0.36 -19.72 -4.02
N GLY A 208 0.08 -19.74 -2.77
CA GLY A 208 -0.77 -19.45 -1.61
C GLY A 208 -1.29 -18.01 -1.55
N ASP A 209 -0.67 -17.09 -2.29
CA ASP A 209 -1.06 -15.67 -2.34
C ASP A 209 -2.18 -15.42 -3.37
N PHE A 210 -2.53 -16.43 -4.18
CA PHE A 210 -3.59 -16.38 -5.18
C PHE A 210 -4.85 -17.10 -4.70
N ALA A 211 -6.00 -16.59 -5.11
CA ALA A 211 -7.27 -17.26 -4.98
C ALA A 211 -7.65 -17.88 -6.33
N PHE A 212 -7.92 -19.18 -6.36
CA PHE A 212 -8.31 -19.92 -7.56
C PHE A 212 -9.80 -20.27 -7.54
N ASN A 213 -10.39 -20.39 -8.72
CA ASN A 213 -11.70 -21.01 -8.93
C ASN A 213 -11.57 -22.54 -8.97
N ASP A 214 -12.69 -23.26 -9.00
CA ASP A 214 -12.72 -24.73 -9.07
C ASP A 214 -12.07 -25.30 -10.34
N ASP A 215 -11.95 -24.49 -11.40
CA ASP A 215 -11.30 -24.82 -12.68
C ASP A 215 -9.82 -24.42 -12.74
N ASN A 216 -9.18 -24.16 -11.58
CA ASN A 216 -7.80 -23.68 -11.46
C ASN A 216 -7.51 -22.32 -12.14
N THR A 217 -8.53 -21.58 -12.60
CA THR A 217 -8.32 -20.20 -13.07
C THR A 217 -8.15 -19.23 -11.90
N VAL A 218 -7.35 -18.18 -12.10
CA VAL A 218 -7.08 -17.19 -11.05
C VAL A 218 -8.27 -16.25 -10.91
N ARG A 219 -8.84 -16.19 -9.71
CA ARG A 219 -9.89 -15.24 -9.34
C ARG A 219 -9.30 -13.91 -8.89
N GLY A 220 -8.12 -13.92 -8.27
CA GLY A 220 -7.43 -12.73 -7.80
C GLY A 220 -6.31 -13.06 -6.81
N VAL A 221 -5.85 -12.04 -6.09
CA VAL A 221 -4.75 -12.14 -5.12
C VAL A 221 -5.17 -11.64 -3.74
N TYR A 222 -4.55 -12.17 -2.69
CA TYR A 222 -4.68 -11.63 -1.34
C TYR A 222 -3.88 -10.34 -1.24
N ALA A 223 -4.59 -9.21 -1.15
CA ALA A 223 -3.99 -7.88 -1.27
C ALA A 223 -2.91 -7.57 -0.21
N ASP A 224 -2.95 -8.28 0.92
CA ASP A 224 -1.99 -8.13 1.99
C ASP A 224 -0.73 -9.02 1.86
N GLN A 225 -0.76 -10.03 0.98
CA GLN A 225 0.27 -11.06 0.85
C GLN A 225 1.18 -10.87 -0.37
N VAL A 226 0.76 -10.09 -1.37
CA VAL A 226 1.55 -9.81 -2.57
C VAL A 226 2.23 -8.44 -2.53
N PRO A 227 3.39 -8.28 -3.20
CA PRO A 227 3.95 -6.98 -3.48
C PRO A 227 3.20 -6.30 -4.65
N TRP A 228 3.26 -4.97 -4.67
CA TRP A 228 2.54 -4.10 -5.58
C TRP A 228 3.51 -3.21 -6.33
N ARG A 229 3.24 -2.94 -7.61
CA ARG A 229 4.04 -2.02 -8.43
C ARG A 229 3.13 -1.11 -9.24
N LEU A 230 3.72 -0.10 -9.88
CA LEU A 230 3.03 0.65 -10.91
C LEU A 230 2.79 -0.23 -12.16
N PRO A 231 1.63 -0.10 -12.82
CA PRO A 231 1.33 -0.81 -14.06
C PRO A 231 2.29 -0.43 -15.20
N HIS A 232 2.50 -1.36 -16.13
CA HIS A 232 3.29 -1.11 -17.35
C HIS A 232 2.71 -0.01 -18.26
N ALA A 233 1.46 0.40 -18.04
CA ALA A 233 0.87 1.51 -18.78
C ALA A 233 1.62 2.84 -18.57
N PHE A 234 2.36 2.99 -17.46
CA PHE A 234 3.27 4.12 -17.20
C PHE A 234 4.66 3.96 -17.84
N GLY A 235 4.88 2.87 -18.59
CA GLY A 235 6.16 2.53 -19.22
C GLY A 235 6.89 1.37 -18.54
N ASP A 236 7.89 0.84 -19.24
CA ASP A 236 8.76 -0.24 -18.75
C ASP A 236 9.95 0.29 -17.91
N ASP A 237 10.26 1.58 -18.00
CA ASP A 237 11.24 2.25 -17.13
C ASP A 237 10.57 2.62 -15.80
N ALA A 238 10.92 1.89 -14.74
CA ALA A 238 10.37 2.10 -13.41
C ALA A 238 10.64 3.52 -12.87
N SER A 239 11.81 4.12 -13.15
CA SER A 239 12.15 5.45 -12.63
C SER A 239 11.28 6.53 -13.29
N HIS A 240 11.14 6.46 -14.61
CA HIS A 240 10.26 7.38 -15.36
C HIS A 240 8.80 7.20 -14.95
N ALA A 241 8.32 5.96 -14.86
CA ALA A 241 6.96 5.64 -14.44
C ALA A 241 6.63 6.17 -13.03
N LEU A 242 7.56 6.00 -12.07
CA LEU A 242 7.42 6.52 -10.71
C LEU A 242 7.35 8.05 -10.70
N GLN A 243 8.17 8.73 -11.51
CA GLN A 243 8.17 10.18 -11.62
C GLN A 243 6.85 10.69 -12.19
N GLU A 244 6.42 10.18 -13.35
CA GLU A 244 5.19 10.59 -14.03
C GLU A 244 3.94 10.38 -13.16
N ALA A 245 3.85 9.22 -12.49
CA ALA A 245 2.77 8.93 -11.56
C ALA A 245 2.81 9.85 -10.32
N SER A 246 4.00 10.10 -9.76
CA SER A 246 4.17 10.99 -8.61
C SER A 246 3.68 12.40 -8.93
N GLU A 247 4.09 12.95 -10.06
CA GLU A 247 3.73 14.30 -10.50
C GLU A 247 2.22 14.43 -10.73
N SER A 248 1.62 13.46 -11.44
CA SER A 248 0.18 13.41 -11.70
C SER A 248 -0.65 13.38 -10.41
N ILE A 249 -0.25 12.55 -9.45
CA ILE A 249 -0.93 12.40 -8.17
C ILE A 249 -0.70 13.61 -7.27
N GLN A 250 0.51 14.17 -7.24
CA GLN A 250 0.82 15.38 -6.49
C GLN A 250 -0.05 16.55 -6.94
N HIS A 251 -0.23 16.73 -8.25
CA HIS A 251 -1.11 17.78 -8.76
C HIS A 251 -2.58 17.59 -8.36
N LEU A 252 -3.09 16.36 -8.44
CA LEU A 252 -4.45 16.03 -7.99
C LEU A 252 -4.67 16.44 -6.53
N LEU A 253 -3.70 16.14 -5.66
CA LEU A 253 -3.75 16.46 -4.24
C LEU A 253 -3.64 17.97 -3.99
N LEU A 254 -2.74 18.67 -4.68
CA LEU A 254 -2.57 20.12 -4.56
C LEU A 254 -3.79 20.91 -5.07
N LYS A 255 -4.56 20.36 -6.01
CA LYS A 255 -5.86 20.92 -6.45
C LYS A 255 -6.99 20.72 -5.43
N ARG A 256 -6.81 19.88 -4.41
CA ARG A 256 -7.83 19.54 -3.40
C ARG A 256 -7.32 19.75 -1.96
N PRO A 257 -6.80 20.95 -1.63
CA PRO A 257 -6.13 21.18 -0.35
C PRO A 257 -7.06 21.03 0.86
N SER A 258 -8.35 21.37 0.74
CA SER A 258 -9.31 21.19 1.83
C SER A 258 -9.48 19.72 2.20
N ARG A 259 -9.71 18.86 1.21
CA ARG A 259 -9.82 17.41 1.40
C ARG A 259 -8.53 16.80 1.94
N LEU A 260 -7.38 17.30 1.50
CA LEU A 260 -6.09 16.86 2.03
C LEU A 260 -5.92 17.25 3.51
N ARG A 261 -6.35 18.46 3.91
CA ARG A 261 -6.39 18.85 5.33
C ARG A 261 -7.33 17.96 6.14
N ASP A 262 -8.52 17.65 5.61
CA ASP A 262 -9.46 16.72 6.25
C ASP A 262 -8.79 15.36 6.51
N THR A 263 -8.14 14.78 5.50
CA THR A 263 -7.40 13.51 5.65
C THR A 263 -6.27 13.62 6.67
N VAL A 264 -5.53 14.72 6.74
CA VAL A 264 -4.53 14.92 7.80
C VAL A 264 -5.16 14.93 9.18
N MET A 265 -6.29 15.63 9.35
CA MET A 265 -7.02 15.68 10.62
C MET A 265 -7.52 14.29 11.03
N GLU A 266 -8.02 13.48 10.09
CA GLU A 266 -8.39 12.08 10.34
C GLU A 266 -7.19 11.26 10.84
N LEU A 267 -6.03 11.33 10.16
CA LEU A 267 -4.81 10.62 10.55
C LEU A 267 -4.31 11.04 11.93
N GLU A 268 -4.37 12.34 12.25
CA GLU A 268 -3.96 12.88 13.54
C GLU A 268 -4.92 12.48 14.67
N ALA A 269 -6.24 12.52 14.43
CA ALA A 269 -7.24 12.10 15.42
C ALA A 269 -7.12 10.61 15.78
N ILE A 270 -6.93 9.74 14.78
CA ILE A 270 -6.66 8.31 15.00
C ILE A 270 -5.34 8.08 15.74
N THR A 271 -4.30 8.86 15.41
CA THR A 271 -3.02 8.78 16.13
C THR A 271 -3.19 9.17 17.61
N ALA A 272 -3.97 10.22 17.90
CA ALA A 272 -4.27 10.63 19.27
C ALA A 272 -5.06 9.55 20.03
N LEU A 273 -6.01 8.87 19.37
CA LEU A 273 -6.74 7.74 19.96
C LEU A 273 -5.82 6.54 20.22
N ALA A 274 -4.95 6.19 19.27
CA ALA A 274 -3.97 5.12 19.43
C ALA A 274 -2.97 5.41 20.56
N TYR A 275 -2.58 6.68 20.71
CA TYR A 275 -1.79 7.14 21.85
C TYR A 275 -2.55 6.95 23.17
N LEU A 276 -3.82 7.35 23.24
CA LEU A 276 -4.63 7.17 24.44
C LEU A 276 -4.76 5.69 24.84
N ASP A 277 -5.06 4.81 23.88
CA ASP A 277 -5.17 3.37 24.10
C ASP A 277 -3.84 2.78 24.61
N GLY A 278 -2.73 3.11 23.96
CA GLY A 278 -1.41 2.63 24.37
C GLY A 278 -0.94 3.23 25.70
N LEU A 279 -1.35 4.45 26.04
CA LEU A 279 -1.04 5.08 27.32
C LEU A 279 -1.78 4.37 28.47
N LEU A 280 -3.07 4.08 28.29
CA LEU A 280 -3.88 3.38 29.29
C LEU A 280 -3.33 1.98 29.56
N ASP A 281 -3.08 1.21 28.51
CA ASP A 281 -2.55 -0.15 28.61
C ASP A 281 -1.12 -0.18 29.18
N ARG A 282 -0.18 0.53 28.54
CA ARG A 282 1.24 0.38 28.85
C ARG A 282 1.69 1.12 30.09
N SER A 283 1.18 2.32 30.32
CA SER A 283 1.65 3.18 31.42
C SER A 283 0.81 3.05 32.68
N TYR A 284 -0.49 2.74 32.54
CA TYR A 284 -1.41 2.69 33.66
C TYR A 284 -1.97 1.29 33.96
N GLY A 285 -1.76 0.30 33.07
CA GLY A 285 -2.28 -1.05 33.26
C GLY A 285 -3.82 -1.11 33.20
N GLU A 286 -4.44 -0.12 32.58
CA GLU A 286 -5.88 -0.03 32.37
C GLU A 286 -6.25 -0.58 30.99
N PRO A 287 -7.43 -1.18 30.81
CA PRO A 287 -7.87 -1.61 29.48
C PRO A 287 -7.95 -0.42 28.51
N PRO A 288 -7.85 -0.65 27.19
CA PRO A 288 -8.03 0.40 26.19
C PRO A 288 -9.44 1.00 26.25
N VAL A 289 -9.67 2.06 25.47
CA VAL A 289 -10.98 2.69 25.34
C VAL A 289 -12.01 1.64 24.88
N PRO A 290 -13.15 1.48 25.58
CA PRO A 290 -14.18 0.53 25.19
C PRO A 290 -14.72 0.82 23.79
N GLU A 291 -15.04 -0.22 23.03
CA GLU A 291 -15.46 -0.11 21.63
C GLU A 291 -16.63 0.88 21.42
N HIS A 292 -17.64 0.83 22.28
CA HIS A 292 -18.80 1.74 22.23
C HIS A 292 -18.49 3.21 22.50
N ARG A 293 -17.28 3.55 22.99
CA ARG A 293 -16.80 4.91 23.28
C ARG A 293 -15.68 5.35 22.34
N ARG A 294 -15.16 4.46 21.49
CA ARG A 294 -14.05 4.78 20.57
C ARG A 294 -14.44 5.84 19.56
N GLN A 295 -15.63 5.73 18.96
CA GLN A 295 -16.11 6.74 18.02
C GLN A 295 -16.24 8.11 18.69
N GLU A 296 -16.78 8.17 19.90
CA GLU A 296 -16.89 9.43 20.67
C GLU A 296 -15.50 10.05 20.93
N ALA A 297 -14.52 9.23 21.31
CA ALA A 297 -13.15 9.71 21.53
C ALA A 297 -12.52 10.23 20.24
N TYR A 298 -12.70 9.51 19.12
CA TYR A 298 -12.25 9.94 17.80
C TYR A 298 -12.90 11.27 17.39
N ASP A 299 -14.23 11.37 17.47
CA ASP A 299 -14.98 12.57 17.08
C ASP A 299 -14.54 13.78 17.91
N THR A 300 -14.31 13.58 19.21
CA THR A 300 -13.81 14.62 20.12
C THR A 300 -12.42 15.13 19.71
N PHE A 301 -11.50 14.23 19.36
CA PHE A 301 -10.17 14.64 18.87
C PHE A 301 -10.25 15.32 17.51
N HIS A 302 -11.06 14.80 16.60
CA HIS A 302 -11.24 15.36 15.27
C HIS A 302 -11.84 16.78 15.33
N GLU A 303 -12.89 16.98 16.13
CA GLU A 303 -13.48 18.31 16.36
C GLU A 303 -12.47 19.30 16.96
N ALA A 304 -11.62 18.84 17.88
CA ALA A 304 -10.56 19.69 18.42
C ALA A 304 -9.56 20.14 17.33
N LEU A 305 -9.17 19.26 16.41
CA LEU A 305 -8.29 19.63 15.29
C LEU A 305 -8.96 20.68 14.38
N VAL A 306 -10.25 20.52 14.10
CA VAL A 306 -11.03 21.51 13.34
C VAL A 306 -11.04 22.88 14.04
N ASN A 307 -11.08 22.89 15.37
CA ASN A 307 -11.05 24.10 16.20
C ASN A 307 -9.63 24.66 16.44
N GLY A 308 -8.62 24.17 15.72
CA GLY A 308 -7.26 24.74 15.71
C GLY A 308 -6.29 24.13 16.71
N PHE A 309 -6.67 23.04 17.38
CA PHE A 309 -5.68 22.25 18.13
C PHE A 309 -4.76 21.51 17.18
N ASN A 310 -3.51 21.29 17.58
CA ASN A 310 -2.58 20.41 16.86
C ASN A 310 -2.43 19.08 17.59
N LEU A 311 -1.90 18.06 16.89
CA LEU A 311 -1.70 16.72 17.45
C LEU A 311 -0.92 16.75 18.77
N ARG A 312 0.15 17.55 18.89
CA ARG A 312 0.97 17.63 20.11
C ARG A 312 0.19 18.13 21.33
N GLN A 313 -0.74 19.06 21.12
CA GLN A 313 -1.67 19.51 22.16
C GLN A 313 -2.66 18.40 22.52
N LEU A 314 -3.17 17.64 21.54
CA LEU A 314 -4.05 16.50 21.80
C LEU A 314 -3.36 15.39 22.60
N ILE A 315 -2.07 15.13 22.35
CA ILE A 315 -1.26 14.22 23.15
C ILE A 315 -1.20 14.69 24.61
N ALA A 316 -0.96 15.98 24.85
CA ALA A 316 -0.96 16.53 26.20
C ALA A 316 -2.35 16.42 26.87
N VAL A 317 -3.43 16.70 26.14
CA VAL A 317 -4.82 16.54 26.63
C VAL A 317 -5.10 15.09 27.00
N ALA A 318 -4.78 14.14 26.13
CA ALA A 318 -4.98 12.72 26.34
C ALA A 318 -4.22 12.23 27.58
N TRP A 319 -2.96 12.68 27.74
CA TRP A 319 -2.17 12.35 28.91
C TRP A 319 -2.77 12.90 30.22
N MET A 320 -3.13 14.18 30.23
CA MET A 320 -3.75 14.81 31.40
C MET A 320 -5.09 14.15 31.77
N ALA A 321 -5.89 13.78 30.77
CA ALA A 321 -7.15 13.08 30.96
C ALA A 321 -6.92 11.70 31.56
N ALA A 322 -6.06 10.89 30.96
CA ALA A 322 -5.71 9.56 31.45
C ALA A 322 -5.19 9.59 32.90
N SER A 323 -4.22 10.46 33.19
CA SER A 323 -3.68 10.62 34.54
C SER A 323 -4.76 10.96 35.57
N SER A 324 -5.65 11.91 35.27
CA SER A 324 -6.72 12.28 36.20
C SER A 324 -7.78 11.19 36.40
N SER A 325 -8.14 10.48 35.34
CA SER A 325 -9.12 9.39 35.39
C SER A 325 -8.57 8.18 36.14
N VAL A 326 -7.30 7.84 35.94
CA VAL A 326 -6.62 6.76 36.69
C VAL A 326 -6.53 7.11 38.17
N ALA A 327 -6.15 8.34 38.52
CA ALA A 327 -6.13 8.79 39.91
C ALA A 327 -7.53 8.79 40.57
N TRP A 328 -8.59 9.00 39.80
CA TRP A 328 -9.97 8.80 40.26
C TRP A 328 -10.30 7.32 40.45
N GLY A 329 -9.91 6.46 39.49
CA GLY A 329 -10.12 5.02 39.53
C GLY A 329 -9.47 4.37 40.76
N GLN A 330 -8.22 4.73 41.06
CA GLN A 330 -7.49 4.25 42.24
C GLN A 330 -8.16 4.60 43.57
N ARG A 331 -8.96 5.67 43.61
CA ARG A 331 -9.70 6.11 44.81
C ARG A 331 -11.10 5.52 44.90
N THR A 332 -11.59 4.85 43.86
CA THR A 332 -12.98 4.41 43.75
C THR A 332 -13.07 2.88 43.70
N ALA A 333 -13.56 2.27 44.78
CA ALA A 333 -13.67 0.82 44.88
C ALA A 333 -14.82 0.26 44.00
N GLY A 334 -14.63 -0.94 43.44
CA GLY A 334 -15.69 -1.70 42.76
C GLY A 334 -16.00 -1.26 41.33
N LEU A 335 -15.10 -0.53 40.67
CA LEU A 335 -15.27 -0.14 39.28
C LEU A 335 -15.24 -1.35 38.34
N LYS A 336 -16.13 -1.33 37.33
CA LYS A 336 -16.10 -2.30 36.23
C LYS A 336 -14.86 -2.06 35.35
N PRO A 337 -14.31 -3.12 34.71
CA PRO A 337 -13.26 -2.96 33.71
C PRO A 337 -13.67 -1.97 32.62
N GLY A 338 -12.76 -1.06 32.24
CA GLY A 338 -13.02 -0.03 31.23
C GLY A 338 -13.73 1.23 31.74
N SER A 339 -14.19 1.26 33.01
CA SER A 339 -14.79 2.48 33.58
C SER A 339 -13.81 3.65 33.65
N VAL A 340 -12.54 3.38 33.98
CA VAL A 340 -11.48 4.40 33.99
C VAL A 340 -11.25 4.93 32.59
N SER A 341 -11.10 4.04 31.61
CA SER A 341 -10.90 4.36 30.20
C SER A 341 -12.07 5.15 29.59
N ALA A 342 -13.32 4.80 29.94
CA ALA A 342 -14.49 5.56 29.54
C ALA A 342 -14.54 6.96 30.20
N ALA A 343 -14.12 7.07 31.46
CA ALA A 343 -13.99 8.36 32.13
C ALA A 343 -12.90 9.24 31.49
N CYS A 344 -11.82 8.65 30.94
CA CYS A 344 -10.83 9.37 30.15
C CYS A 344 -11.46 10.07 28.95
N VAL A 345 -12.31 9.39 28.17
CA VAL A 345 -13.02 9.99 27.03
C VAL A 345 -13.83 11.21 27.45
N THR A 346 -14.60 11.08 28.54
CA THR A 346 -15.36 12.21 29.10
C THR A 346 -14.45 13.35 29.57
N SER A 347 -13.30 13.02 30.17
CA SER A 347 -12.33 14.02 30.62
C SER A 347 -11.63 14.73 29.47
N ILE A 348 -11.47 14.10 28.31
CA ILE A 348 -10.86 14.70 27.12
C ILE A 348 -11.74 15.86 26.63
N GLY A 349 -13.04 15.60 26.41
CA GLY A 349 -13.98 16.64 25.97
C GLY A 349 -13.98 17.87 26.88
N ARG A 350 -14.11 17.66 28.20
CA ARG A 350 -14.05 18.77 29.18
C ARG A 350 -12.75 19.56 29.16
N ARG A 351 -11.62 18.89 28.88
CA ARG A 351 -10.31 19.54 28.83
C ARG A 351 -10.13 20.35 27.55
N ILE A 352 -10.65 19.87 26.42
CA ILE A 352 -10.66 20.62 25.16
C ILE A 352 -11.53 21.87 25.30
N GLU A 353 -12.72 21.74 25.87
CA GLU A 353 -13.60 22.89 26.18
C GLU A 353 -12.87 23.91 27.07
N ALA A 354 -12.27 23.46 28.19
CA ALA A 354 -11.56 24.35 29.10
C ALA A 354 -10.27 24.96 28.52
N ALA A 355 -9.68 24.30 27.51
CA ALA A 355 -8.49 24.76 26.82
C ALA A 355 -8.75 25.92 25.84
N HIS A 356 -10.01 26.22 25.50
CA HIS A 356 -10.32 27.41 24.70
C HIS A 356 -9.90 28.70 25.44
N ASP A 357 -9.93 28.68 26.77
CA ASP A 357 -9.57 29.84 27.60
C ASP A 357 -8.08 29.85 28.01
N ARG A 358 -7.33 28.76 27.79
CA ARG A 358 -5.95 28.60 28.28
C ARG A 358 -5.08 27.79 27.33
N PRO A 359 -3.85 28.25 27.01
CA PRO A 359 -2.97 27.52 26.12
C PRO A 359 -2.60 26.14 26.68
N VAL A 360 -2.73 25.11 25.83
CA VAL A 360 -2.33 23.74 26.15
C VAL A 360 -0.86 23.54 25.76
N PRO A 361 -0.02 22.94 26.62
CA PRO A 361 1.35 22.62 26.27
C PRO A 361 1.42 21.59 25.13
N GLU A 362 2.49 21.63 24.35
CA GLU A 362 2.72 20.67 23.26
C GLU A 362 3.64 19.54 23.71
N TYR A 363 3.18 18.29 23.57
CA TYR A 363 3.98 17.10 23.86
C TYR A 363 4.33 16.34 22.58
N ASP A 364 5.57 15.87 22.51
CA ASP A 364 6.00 14.98 21.44
C ASP A 364 5.39 13.59 21.59
N LEU A 365 5.15 12.95 20.44
CA LEU A 365 4.75 11.56 20.39
C LEU A 365 5.87 10.67 20.92
N PRO A 366 5.58 9.74 21.83
CA PRO A 366 6.58 8.77 22.27
C PRO A 366 6.86 7.74 21.17
N ASN A 367 8.08 7.19 21.17
CA ASN A 367 8.57 6.26 20.14
C ASN A 367 7.73 4.98 19.94
N TRP A 368 6.82 4.66 20.86
CA TRP A 368 5.93 3.51 20.75
C TRP A 368 4.63 3.79 19.99
N VAL A 369 4.31 5.06 19.71
CA VAL A 369 3.26 5.44 18.75
C VAL A 369 3.93 5.77 17.43
N SER A 370 3.52 5.09 16.38
CA SER A 370 3.97 5.39 15.02
C SER A 370 2.91 6.20 14.30
N LEU A 371 3.32 7.28 13.65
CA LEU A 371 2.47 8.00 12.71
C LEU A 371 2.25 7.14 11.45
N PRO A 372 1.05 7.19 10.85
CA PRO A 372 0.83 6.64 9.51
C PRO A 372 1.83 7.22 8.51
N ALA A 373 2.33 6.39 7.59
CA ALA A 373 3.35 6.80 6.63
C ALA A 373 2.89 7.99 5.75
N SER A 374 1.59 8.04 5.43
CA SER A 374 0.99 9.10 4.61
C SER A 374 0.95 10.47 5.27
N HIS A 375 1.07 10.54 6.60
CA HIS A 375 0.98 11.81 7.35
C HIS A 375 2.09 12.78 6.95
N ALA A 376 3.34 12.30 6.87
CA ALA A 376 4.48 13.13 6.49
C ALA A 376 4.35 13.65 5.04
N THR A 377 3.89 12.79 4.12
CA THR A 377 3.63 13.14 2.72
C THR A 377 2.56 14.23 2.62
N ALA A 378 1.45 14.07 3.35
CA ALA A 378 0.37 15.04 3.35
C ALA A 378 0.79 16.39 3.92
N GLN A 379 1.52 16.40 5.05
CA GLN A 379 2.03 17.64 5.63
C GLN A 379 3.02 18.35 4.70
N ARG A 380 3.87 17.62 3.98
CA ARG A 380 4.76 18.19 2.96
C ARG A 380 3.98 18.92 1.87
N LEU A 381 2.93 18.29 1.34
CA LEU A 381 2.09 18.86 0.30
C LEU A 381 1.28 20.08 0.79
N LEU A 382 0.73 20.02 2.01
CA LEU A 382 0.03 21.15 2.60
C LEU A 382 0.97 22.34 2.82
N LYS A 383 2.19 22.11 3.32
CA LYS A 383 3.21 23.17 3.45
C LYS A 383 3.54 23.81 2.10
N GLN A 384 3.68 23.01 1.05
CA GLN A 384 3.90 23.53 -0.31
C GLN A 384 2.72 24.39 -0.77
N HIS A 385 1.49 23.89 -0.61
CA HIS A 385 0.29 24.63 -0.95
C HIS A 385 0.18 25.95 -0.16
N ASP A 386 0.40 25.92 1.14
CA ASP A 386 0.26 27.08 2.02
C ASP A 386 1.32 28.13 1.74
N ALA A 387 2.55 27.74 1.40
CA ALA A 387 3.60 28.67 0.94
C ALA A 387 3.20 29.39 -0.35
N VAL A 388 2.58 28.69 -1.30
CA VAL A 388 2.06 29.30 -2.53
C VAL A 388 0.89 30.24 -2.23
N ALA A 389 -0.02 29.84 -1.34
CA ALA A 389 -1.16 30.65 -0.94
C ALA A 389 -0.71 31.94 -0.21
N GLU A 390 0.30 31.84 0.66
CA GLU A 390 0.90 32.99 1.34
C GLU A 390 1.55 33.94 0.32
N THR A 391 2.37 33.41 -0.59
CA THR A 391 3.02 34.21 -1.65
C THR A 391 1.99 34.91 -2.53
N LEU A 392 0.88 34.22 -2.88
CA LEU A 392 -0.23 34.81 -3.61
C LEU A 392 -0.98 35.88 -2.81
N GLY A 393 -1.11 35.71 -1.50
CA GLY A 393 -1.67 36.72 -0.59
C GLY A 393 -0.81 37.98 -0.55
N GLN A 394 0.51 37.82 -0.42
CA GLN A 394 1.49 38.91 -0.47
C GLN A 394 1.44 39.64 -1.83
N PHE A 395 1.40 38.88 -2.93
CA PHE A 395 1.23 39.42 -4.29
C PHE A 395 -0.03 40.28 -4.40
N ARG A 396 -1.19 39.77 -3.99
CA ARG A 396 -2.47 40.49 -4.05
C ARG A 396 -2.46 41.75 -3.18
N ALA A 397 -1.91 41.66 -1.97
CA ALA A 397 -1.80 42.80 -1.06
C ALA A 397 -0.86 43.89 -1.62
N LEU A 398 0.25 43.51 -2.26
CA LEU A 398 1.16 44.45 -2.89
C LEU A 398 0.55 45.07 -4.16
N ARG A 399 -0.08 44.26 -5.02
CA ARG A 399 -0.81 44.73 -6.20
C ARG A 399 -1.85 45.78 -5.82
N GLN A 400 -2.65 45.50 -4.79
CA GLN A 400 -3.66 46.44 -4.30
C GLN A 400 -3.04 47.74 -3.80
N ARG A 401 -1.92 47.68 -3.06
CA ARG A 401 -1.19 48.88 -2.60
C ARG A 401 -0.70 49.73 -3.77
N ILE A 402 -0.12 49.12 -4.81
CA ILE A 402 0.35 49.83 -6.02
C ILE A 402 -0.83 50.49 -6.73
N ILE A 403 -1.93 49.76 -6.95
CA ILE A 403 -3.14 50.30 -7.59
C ILE A 403 -3.70 51.50 -6.82
N THR A 404 -3.82 51.40 -5.48
CA THR A 404 -4.31 52.50 -4.64
C THR A 404 -3.40 53.73 -4.73
N ARG A 405 -2.08 53.55 -4.64
CA ARG A 405 -1.10 54.64 -4.77
C ARG A 405 -1.20 55.32 -6.13
N ASP A 406 -1.36 54.54 -7.19
CA ASP A 406 -1.44 55.07 -8.54
C ASP A 406 -2.74 55.88 -8.75
N LEU A 407 -3.86 55.45 -8.18
CA LEU A 407 -5.11 56.22 -8.15
C LEU A 407 -4.97 57.54 -7.40
N GLU A 408 -4.33 57.53 -6.22
CA GLU A 408 -4.05 58.77 -5.45
C GLU A 408 -3.17 59.74 -6.25
N ASN A 409 -2.17 59.23 -6.98
CA ASN A 409 -1.31 60.05 -7.84
C ASN A 409 -2.06 60.64 -9.05
N LEU A 410 -3.00 59.88 -9.64
CA LEU A 410 -3.86 60.36 -10.73
C LEU A 410 -4.83 61.46 -10.27
N GLU A 411 -5.45 61.31 -9.10
CA GLU A 411 -6.32 62.34 -8.50
C GLU A 411 -5.53 63.63 -8.18
N ASN A 412 -4.27 63.51 -7.75
CA ASN A 412 -3.40 64.66 -7.51
C ASN A 412 -2.95 65.38 -8.80
N LEU A 413 -2.92 64.69 -9.95
CA LEU A 413 -2.57 65.26 -11.24
C LEU A 413 -3.70 66.11 -11.84
N GLU A 414 -4.98 65.86 -11.51
CA GLU A 414 -6.11 66.71 -11.93
C GLU A 414 -6.10 68.11 -11.31
N PHE A 415 -5.28 68.36 -10.27
CA PHE A 415 -5.14 69.67 -9.61
C PHE A 415 -3.85 70.43 -9.95
N ALA A 416 -2.99 69.90 -10.82
CA ALA A 416 -1.78 70.61 -11.26
C ALA A 416 -2.06 71.46 -12.51
N PRO A 417 -1.86 72.80 -12.48
CA PRO A 417 -2.02 73.63 -13.66
C PRO A 417 -0.97 73.23 -14.71
N TYR A 418 -1.45 72.96 -15.93
CA TYR A 418 -0.68 72.71 -17.14
C TYR A 418 0.50 73.70 -17.27
N LEU A 419 1.69 73.29 -16.85
CA LEU A 419 2.94 73.91 -17.27
C LEU A 419 3.44 73.15 -18.48
N ALA A 420 2.96 73.58 -19.65
CA ALA A 420 3.47 73.16 -20.93
C ALA A 420 4.91 73.69 -21.12
N GLY A 421 5.78 72.80 -21.60
CA GLY A 421 6.98 73.20 -22.34
C GLY A 421 8.26 73.30 -21.51
N GLN A 422 8.81 72.15 -21.12
CA GLN A 422 10.26 72.00 -21.12
C GLN A 422 10.62 70.66 -21.77
N ASP A 423 11.03 70.76 -23.03
CA ASP A 423 11.75 69.74 -23.77
C ASP A 423 13.12 69.56 -23.09
N THR A 424 13.17 68.67 -22.09
CA THR A 424 14.43 68.24 -21.47
C THR A 424 15.05 67.16 -22.35
N GLY A 425 16.29 67.42 -22.77
CA GLY A 425 17.02 66.68 -23.80
C GLY A 425 16.88 65.16 -23.75
N SER A 426 16.77 64.60 -24.95
CA SER A 426 16.72 63.17 -25.29
C SER A 426 18.05 62.46 -24.99
N GLY A 427 18.50 62.48 -23.75
CA GLY A 427 19.42 61.47 -23.25
C GLY A 427 18.61 60.22 -22.94
N GLU A 428 18.75 59.17 -23.76
CA GLU A 428 18.24 57.86 -23.37
C GLU A 428 18.82 57.55 -21.98
N THR A 429 17.92 57.34 -21.01
CA THR A 429 18.30 57.00 -19.65
C THR A 429 18.12 55.51 -19.51
N GLU A 430 19.06 54.83 -18.85
CA GLU A 430 18.92 53.41 -18.53
C GLU A 430 17.64 53.19 -17.70
N VAL A 431 16.88 52.18 -18.07
CA VAL A 431 15.67 51.76 -17.39
C VAL A 431 15.91 50.43 -16.71
N THR A 432 15.46 50.29 -15.46
CA THR A 432 15.44 49.00 -14.77
C THR A 432 14.17 48.24 -15.17
N PHE A 433 14.32 47.07 -15.77
CA PHE A 433 13.21 46.22 -16.23
C PHE A 433 13.43 44.78 -15.76
N ALA A 434 12.36 43.99 -15.76
CA ALA A 434 12.41 42.58 -15.40
C ALA A 434 12.24 41.73 -16.67
N VAL A 435 13.07 40.72 -16.87
CA VAL A 435 12.95 39.79 -18.00
C VAL A 435 12.64 38.42 -17.45
N ILE A 436 11.58 37.79 -17.97
CA ILE A 436 11.36 36.35 -17.81
C ILE A 436 11.91 35.67 -19.05
N THR A 437 12.98 34.91 -18.89
CA THR A 437 13.65 34.16 -19.97
C THR A 437 12.82 32.94 -20.40
N PRO A 438 13.11 32.32 -21.57
CA PRO A 438 12.36 31.16 -22.06
C PRO A 438 12.38 29.94 -21.10
N ASP A 439 13.47 29.75 -20.35
CA ASP A 439 13.59 28.73 -19.30
C ASP A 439 12.86 29.11 -18.00
N GLY A 440 12.19 30.27 -17.98
CA GLY A 440 11.33 30.71 -16.89
C GLY A 440 12.08 31.35 -15.73
N GLN A 441 13.35 31.76 -15.88
CA GLN A 441 14.07 32.54 -14.88
C GLN A 441 13.68 34.01 -14.93
N LEU A 442 13.73 34.70 -13.78
CA LEU A 442 13.46 36.13 -13.65
C LEU A 442 14.76 36.87 -13.36
N ASP A 443 15.12 37.80 -14.24
CA ASP A 443 16.27 38.69 -14.06
C ASP A 443 15.85 40.15 -14.04
N PHE A 444 16.45 40.95 -13.16
CA PHE A 444 16.34 42.41 -13.19
C PHE A 444 17.58 43.00 -13.85
N GLN A 445 17.37 43.81 -14.88
CA GLN A 445 18.43 44.38 -15.71
C GLN A 445 18.24 45.89 -15.85
N SER A 446 19.32 46.64 -16.06
CA SER A 446 19.29 48.09 -16.26
C SER A 446 20.04 48.44 -17.54
N GLU A 447 19.30 48.82 -18.58
CA GLU A 447 19.84 49.08 -19.93
C GLU A 447 18.97 50.12 -20.64
N PHE A 448 19.36 50.56 -21.84
CA PHE A 448 18.55 51.50 -22.60
C PHE A 448 17.27 50.82 -23.15
N PRO A 449 16.17 51.56 -23.33
CA PRO A 449 14.92 51.00 -23.86
C PRO A 449 15.05 50.29 -25.22
N GLY A 450 16.04 50.68 -26.04
CA GLY A 450 16.38 50.00 -27.29
C GLY A 450 16.89 48.57 -27.07
N ASP A 451 17.86 48.41 -26.17
CA ASP A 451 18.47 47.11 -25.81
C ASP A 451 17.44 46.17 -25.17
N MET A 452 16.56 46.71 -24.32
CA MET A 452 15.44 45.98 -23.72
C MET A 452 14.52 45.36 -24.79
N ARG A 453 14.21 46.11 -25.85
CA ARG A 453 13.40 45.61 -26.97
C ARG A 453 14.14 44.55 -27.78
N GLU A 454 15.43 44.74 -28.00
CA GLU A 454 16.27 43.77 -28.72
C GLU A 454 16.33 42.42 -27.99
N LYS A 455 16.36 42.41 -26.64
CA LYS A 455 16.33 41.17 -25.86
C LYS A 455 15.06 40.35 -26.06
N VAL A 456 13.90 41.02 -26.11
CA VAL A 456 12.62 40.40 -26.43
C VAL A 456 12.59 39.89 -27.89
N CYS A 457 13.27 40.59 -28.79
CA CYS A 457 13.34 40.30 -30.22
C CYS A 457 14.54 39.47 -30.69
N SER A 458 15.33 38.89 -29.78
CA SER A 458 16.56 38.15 -30.11
C SER A 458 16.36 36.95 -31.07
N ALA A 459 15.10 36.57 -31.35
CA ALA A 459 14.69 35.57 -32.33
C ALA A 459 14.26 36.12 -33.73
N GLY A 460 14.40 37.42 -34.01
CA GLY A 460 14.19 38.02 -35.34
C GLY A 460 12.75 38.49 -35.68
N GLY A 461 11.92 38.76 -34.68
CA GLY A 461 10.52 39.23 -34.83
C GLY A 461 10.34 40.74 -34.63
N ALA A 462 9.09 41.22 -34.70
CA ALA A 462 8.72 42.58 -34.25
C ALA A 462 8.42 42.54 -32.73
N VAL A 463 8.45 43.68 -32.02
CA VAL A 463 8.04 43.74 -30.60
C VAL A 463 6.61 44.25 -30.52
N ASP A 464 5.73 43.48 -29.87
CA ASP A 464 4.43 43.97 -29.44
C ASP A 464 4.46 44.41 -27.97
N ARG A 465 3.62 45.38 -27.63
CA ARG A 465 3.50 45.93 -26.28
C ARG A 465 2.19 45.50 -25.66
N ILE A 466 2.29 44.80 -24.55
CA ILE A 466 1.18 44.47 -23.67
C ILE A 466 0.93 45.64 -22.72
N ILE A 467 -0.30 46.14 -22.74
CA ILE A 467 -0.82 47.12 -21.78
C ILE A 467 -1.56 46.35 -20.71
N LEU A 468 -0.98 46.27 -19.51
CA LEU A 468 -1.65 45.64 -18.37
C LEU A 468 -2.73 46.58 -17.85
N ARG A 469 -3.91 46.04 -17.55
CA ARG A 469 -5.01 46.83 -16.99
C ARG A 469 -4.72 47.23 -15.55
N GLU A 470 -4.17 46.30 -14.77
CA GLU A 470 -3.95 46.47 -13.35
C GLU A 470 -2.74 45.66 -12.86
N PRO A 471 -1.64 46.29 -12.43
CA PRO A 471 -1.44 47.74 -12.34
C PRO A 471 -1.18 48.39 -13.72
N HIS A 472 -1.79 49.55 -13.97
CA HIS A 472 -1.65 50.30 -15.24
C HIS A 472 -0.26 50.95 -15.40
N THR A 473 0.55 50.94 -14.33
CA THR A 473 1.92 51.45 -14.32
C THR A 473 2.96 50.41 -14.72
N ILE A 474 2.56 49.16 -14.99
CA ILE A 474 3.47 48.11 -15.49
C ILE A 474 2.99 47.68 -16.88
N HIS A 475 3.90 47.68 -17.85
CA HIS A 475 3.64 47.15 -19.19
C HIS A 475 4.66 46.05 -19.49
N ALA A 476 4.39 45.27 -20.53
CA ALA A 476 5.34 44.27 -21.00
C ALA A 476 5.61 44.39 -22.50
N TYR A 477 6.80 43.97 -22.92
CA TYR A 477 7.16 43.73 -24.30
C TYR A 477 7.25 42.22 -24.56
N VAL A 478 6.67 41.80 -25.68
CA VAL A 478 6.68 40.41 -26.17
C VAL A 478 7.09 40.38 -27.63
N GLY A 479 7.69 39.27 -28.07
CA GLY A 479 8.05 39.07 -29.48
C GLY A 479 6.82 38.73 -30.32
N GLU A 480 6.50 39.56 -31.29
CA GLU A 480 5.53 39.31 -32.36
C GLU A 480 6.20 38.43 -33.43
N LEU A 481 5.47 37.41 -33.92
CA LEU A 481 5.90 36.48 -34.99
C LEU A 481 6.96 35.44 -34.60
N ILE A 482 7.17 35.17 -33.31
CA ILE A 482 7.96 34.00 -32.90
C ILE A 482 7.19 32.74 -33.34
N THR A 483 7.83 31.92 -34.17
CA THR A 483 7.19 30.69 -34.67
C THR A 483 6.87 29.78 -33.48
N PRO A 484 5.62 29.33 -33.31
CA PRO A 484 5.24 28.51 -32.17
C PRO A 484 5.98 27.16 -32.25
N ALA A 485 7.00 27.01 -31.41
CA ALA A 485 7.71 25.76 -31.19
C ALA A 485 7.63 25.44 -29.69
N PRO A 486 7.39 24.17 -29.30
CA PRO A 486 7.30 23.76 -27.89
C PRO A 486 8.53 24.18 -27.08
N GLU A 487 9.71 24.13 -27.70
CA GLU A 487 11.01 24.48 -27.13
C GLU A 487 11.17 25.98 -26.80
N ILE A 488 10.29 26.84 -27.33
CA ILE A 488 10.32 28.30 -27.16
C ILE A 488 9.13 28.77 -26.30
N GLY A 489 8.29 27.84 -25.81
CA GLY A 489 7.19 28.18 -24.92
C GLY A 489 7.69 28.75 -23.59
N ASN A 490 7.10 29.85 -23.13
CA ASN A 490 7.41 30.44 -21.83
C ASN A 490 6.21 30.34 -20.87
N PRO A 491 5.92 29.15 -20.32
CA PRO A 491 4.75 28.95 -19.48
C PRO A 491 4.77 29.79 -18.21
N VAL A 492 5.97 30.08 -17.66
CA VAL A 492 6.14 30.94 -16.47
C VAL A 492 5.77 32.38 -16.78
N ALA A 493 6.21 32.94 -17.92
CA ALA A 493 5.80 34.28 -18.32
C ALA A 493 4.31 34.38 -18.61
N ASN A 494 3.73 33.37 -19.27
CA ASN A 494 2.29 33.30 -19.53
C ASN A 494 1.47 33.30 -18.22
N GLU A 495 1.86 32.48 -17.24
CA GLU A 495 1.18 32.47 -15.93
C GLU A 495 1.43 33.76 -15.14
N THR A 496 2.61 34.39 -15.28
CA THR A 496 2.90 35.70 -14.68
C THR A 496 1.99 36.79 -15.26
N LEU A 497 1.78 36.82 -16.58
CA LEU A 497 0.86 37.74 -17.24
C LEU A 497 -0.58 37.52 -16.79
N ARG A 498 -1.03 36.27 -16.66
CA ARG A 498 -2.36 35.95 -16.11
C ARG A 498 -2.54 36.43 -14.67
N LEU A 499 -1.52 36.31 -13.82
CA LEU A 499 -1.55 36.86 -12.46
C LEU A 499 -1.69 38.38 -12.45
N LEU A 500 -1.15 39.06 -13.46
CA LEU A 500 -1.28 40.50 -13.71
C LEU A 500 -2.53 40.86 -14.53
N ASP A 501 -3.52 39.96 -14.58
CA ASP A 501 -4.82 40.11 -15.25
C ASP A 501 -4.74 40.34 -16.77
N TYR A 502 -3.74 39.73 -17.41
CA TYR A 502 -3.61 39.68 -18.85
C TYR A 502 -3.73 38.23 -19.34
N HIS A 503 -4.78 37.96 -20.12
CA HIS A 503 -5.20 36.59 -20.48
C HIS A 503 -5.00 36.24 -21.95
N ASP A 504 -4.41 37.14 -22.76
CA ASP A 504 -4.05 36.82 -24.13
C ASP A 504 -2.84 35.87 -24.16
N GLY A 505 -2.62 35.18 -25.28
CA GLY A 505 -1.53 34.21 -25.44
C GLY A 505 -2.01 32.82 -25.89
N PRO A 506 -1.09 31.84 -26.01
CA PRO A 506 0.24 31.78 -25.39
C PRO A 506 1.30 32.66 -26.07
N PHE A 507 2.22 33.18 -25.26
CA PHE A 507 3.44 33.87 -25.68
C PHE A 507 4.64 32.92 -25.68
N TYR A 508 5.56 33.16 -26.61
CA TYR A 508 6.79 32.41 -26.82
C TYR A 508 7.99 33.34 -26.61
N GLY A 509 9.11 32.81 -26.13
CA GLY A 509 10.34 33.56 -25.92
C GLY A 509 10.37 34.41 -24.64
N PRO A 510 11.35 35.32 -24.51
CA PRO A 510 11.49 36.18 -23.34
C PRO A 510 10.42 37.28 -23.29
N VAL A 511 9.98 37.64 -22.09
CA VAL A 511 9.01 38.71 -21.84
C VAL A 511 9.63 39.75 -20.91
N ALA A 512 9.68 41.01 -21.33
CA ALA A 512 10.27 42.10 -20.54
C ALA A 512 9.18 43.00 -19.94
N PHE A 513 9.20 43.20 -18.63
CA PHE A 513 8.28 44.06 -17.87
C PHE A 513 8.97 45.36 -17.46
N PHE A 514 8.31 46.49 -17.64
CA PHE A 514 8.85 47.82 -17.34
C PHE A 514 7.76 48.75 -16.80
N SER A 515 8.18 49.83 -16.14
CA SER A 515 7.27 50.82 -15.59
C SER A 515 6.86 51.87 -16.63
N VAL A 516 5.70 52.48 -16.45
CA VAL A 516 5.23 53.62 -17.24
C VAL A 516 4.57 54.63 -16.33
N SER A 517 4.71 55.92 -16.64
CA SER A 517 3.97 56.97 -15.94
C SER A 517 2.57 57.16 -16.53
N ALA A 518 1.65 57.67 -15.71
CA ALA A 518 0.30 58.02 -16.14
C ALA A 518 0.34 58.95 -17.38
N GLY A 519 -0.31 58.52 -18.47
CA GLY A 519 -0.37 59.27 -19.73
C GLY A 519 0.90 59.22 -20.59
N SER A 520 1.94 58.49 -20.18
CA SER A 520 3.16 58.29 -20.96
C SER A 520 3.25 56.87 -21.51
N ASN A 521 3.69 56.77 -22.75
CA ASN A 521 4.03 55.49 -23.37
C ASN A 521 5.54 55.20 -23.33
N VAL A 522 6.34 56.04 -22.68
CA VAL A 522 7.79 55.89 -22.59
C VAL A 522 8.13 54.91 -21.46
N PRO A 523 8.94 53.87 -21.71
CA PRO A 523 9.42 52.99 -20.66
C PRO A 523 10.19 53.74 -19.56
N GLN A 524 9.98 53.33 -18.32
CA GLN A 524 10.65 53.85 -17.12
C GLN A 524 11.15 52.69 -16.25
N SER A 525 12.09 52.99 -15.36
CA SER A 525 12.59 52.03 -14.38
C SER A 525 11.48 51.56 -13.45
N LEU A 526 11.42 50.25 -13.21
CA LEU A 526 10.62 49.64 -12.17
C LEU A 526 11.09 50.14 -10.80
N ASP A 527 10.16 50.65 -10.00
CA ASP A 527 10.44 50.96 -8.60
C ASP A 527 10.57 49.68 -7.75
N THR A 528 11.00 49.81 -6.49
CA THR A 528 11.18 48.67 -5.58
C THR A 528 9.90 47.85 -5.38
N GLN A 529 8.73 48.49 -5.36
CA GLN A 529 7.45 47.80 -5.17
C GLN A 529 7.03 47.04 -6.43
N GLN A 530 7.25 47.60 -7.61
CA GLN A 530 6.99 46.95 -8.89
C GLN A 530 7.94 45.76 -9.11
N GLN A 531 9.22 45.89 -8.75
CA GLN A 531 10.18 44.78 -8.77
C GLN A 531 9.76 43.66 -7.80
N GLU A 532 9.34 44.01 -6.58
CA GLU A 532 8.84 43.03 -5.61
C GLU A 532 7.54 42.36 -6.10
N LEU A 533 6.64 43.10 -6.73
CA LEU A 533 5.40 42.58 -7.31
C LEU A 533 5.70 41.53 -8.39
N LEU A 534 6.61 41.84 -9.32
CA LEU A 534 7.01 40.92 -10.38
C LEU A 534 7.73 39.69 -9.83
N SER A 535 8.55 39.86 -8.79
CA SER A 535 9.21 38.74 -8.09
C SER A 535 8.21 37.82 -7.38
N LEU A 536 7.15 38.38 -6.79
CA LEU A 536 6.06 37.61 -6.18
C LEU A 536 5.22 36.89 -7.23
N ALA A 537 4.87 37.57 -8.32
CA ALA A 537 4.11 36.99 -9.42
C ALA A 537 4.87 35.83 -10.06
N HIS A 538 6.16 36.02 -10.35
CA HIS A 538 7.06 35.00 -10.88
C HIS A 538 7.16 33.78 -9.97
N ARG A 539 7.36 33.94 -8.65
CA ARG A 539 7.43 32.81 -7.71
C ARG A 539 6.14 31.97 -7.71
N VAL A 540 4.99 32.62 -7.73
CA VAL A 540 3.69 31.93 -7.83
C VAL A 540 3.57 31.21 -9.19
N ALA A 541 3.91 31.89 -10.28
CA ALA A 541 3.85 31.35 -11.63
C ALA A 541 4.77 30.13 -11.81
N ALA A 542 6.04 30.23 -11.41
CA ALA A 542 7.02 29.15 -11.49
C ALA A 542 6.54 27.91 -10.72
N THR A 543 6.00 28.09 -9.51
CA THR A 543 5.50 26.97 -8.71
C THR A 543 4.26 26.30 -9.35
N ARG A 544 3.35 27.09 -9.91
CA ARG A 544 2.15 26.57 -10.60
C ARG A 544 2.49 25.88 -11.91
N VAL A 545 3.43 26.40 -12.66
CA VAL A 545 3.88 25.83 -13.93
C VAL A 545 4.62 24.53 -13.70
N GLN A 546 5.50 24.46 -12.70
CA GLN A 546 6.11 23.19 -12.26
C GLN A 546 5.05 22.16 -11.87
N SER A 547 3.91 22.59 -11.32
CA SER A 547 2.79 21.68 -11.02
C SER A 547 1.96 21.30 -12.26
N SER A 548 2.05 22.05 -13.37
CA SER A 548 1.19 21.91 -14.55
C SER A 548 1.87 21.28 -15.76
N ALA A 549 3.19 21.43 -15.91
CA ALA A 549 3.96 20.89 -17.02
C ALA A 549 4.00 19.35 -17.03
N SER A 550 3.66 18.71 -15.91
CA SER A 550 3.51 17.26 -15.74
C SER A 550 2.27 16.64 -16.42
N HIS A 551 1.62 17.36 -17.35
CA HIS A 551 0.35 16.95 -17.99
C HIS A 551 0.36 16.99 -19.52
N THR A 552 1.51 17.25 -20.11
CA THR A 552 1.73 17.23 -21.57
C THR A 552 2.91 16.34 -21.86
#